data_AF-A0A7Y0H874-F1
#
_entry.id   AF-A0A7Y0H874-F1
#
_cell.length_a   1.000
_cell.length_b   1.000
_cell.length_c   1.000
_cell.angle_alpha   90.00
_cell.angle_beta   90.00
_cell.angle_gamma   90.00
#
_symmetry.space_group_name_H-M   'P 1'
#
loop_
_entity.id
_entity.type
_entity.pdbx_description
1 polymer ?
#
loop_
_entity_poly.entity_id
_entity_poly.type
_entity_poly.pdbx_seq_one_letter_code
_entity_poly.pdbx_strand_id
1 'polypeptide(L)'
;LLDETTGVVIETATTAYLPSAAMRRFIQARDGHCRFPGCARAARRCEPDHVIPFSRGGPTAIWNLVAICKHHHRVKHEAGWTLTMTPDGHCTWTDPHHRHYATHPINHHELAA
;
A
#
# COMPACT_ATOMS: atom_id res chain seq x y z
N LEU A 1 -8.66 -12.10 16.82
CA LEU A 1 -7.73 -12.08 17.96
C LEU A 1 -6.85 -10.84 17.83
N LEU A 2 -6.76 -10.03 18.88
CA LEU A 2 -5.88 -8.86 18.95
C LEU A 2 -4.50 -9.31 19.42
N ASP A 3 -3.45 -8.71 18.89
CA ASP A 3 -2.10 -8.80 19.45
C ASP A 3 -2.04 -7.89 20.69
N GLU A 4 -1.77 -8.47 21.85
CA GLU A 4 -1.76 -7.78 23.15
C GLU A 4 -0.59 -6.80 23.33
N THR A 5 0.45 -6.89 22.50
CA THR A 5 1.63 -6.03 22.56
C THR A 5 1.48 -4.80 21.66
N THR A 6 0.81 -4.95 20.52
CA THR A 6 0.67 -3.91 19.49
C THR A 6 -0.75 -3.36 19.38
N GLY A 7 -1.75 -4.03 19.95
CA GLY A 7 -3.16 -3.68 19.84
C GLY A 7 -3.75 -3.91 18.43
N VAL A 8 -3.00 -4.54 17.53
CA VAL A 8 -3.41 -4.77 16.13
C VAL A 8 -4.14 -6.10 16.01
N VAL A 9 -5.21 -6.16 15.22
CA VAL A 9 -5.88 -7.45 14.92
C VAL A 9 -4.90 -8.33 14.14
N ILE A 10 -4.64 -9.54 14.61
CA ILE A 10 -3.62 -10.46 14.04
C ILE A 10 -3.88 -10.75 12.54
N GLU A 11 -5.12 -10.66 12.07
CA GLU A 11 -5.46 -10.82 10.65
C GLU A 11 -5.02 -9.63 9.77
N THR A 12 -4.67 -8.50 10.38
CA THR A 12 -4.35 -7.23 9.71
C THR A 12 -2.86 -6.90 9.72
N ALA A 13 -2.04 -7.64 10.49
CA ALA A 13 -0.60 -7.49 10.55
C ALA A 13 0.12 -8.81 10.88
N THR A 14 1.38 -8.92 10.45
CA THR A 14 2.24 -10.07 10.75
C THR A 14 3.69 -9.62 10.93
N THR A 15 4.45 -10.39 11.71
CA THR A 15 5.90 -10.23 11.86
C THR A 15 6.68 -10.78 10.66
N ALA A 16 6.04 -11.56 9.80
CA ALA A 16 6.65 -12.06 8.57
C ALA A 16 6.79 -10.95 7.52
N TYR A 17 7.83 -11.03 6.68
CA TYR A 17 7.99 -10.11 5.55
C TYR A 17 6.86 -10.26 4.51
N LEU A 18 6.47 -11.50 4.22
CA LEU A 18 5.46 -11.79 3.20
C LEU A 18 4.05 -11.57 3.75
N PRO A 19 3.20 -10.75 3.09
CA PRO A 19 1.82 -10.59 3.49
C PRO A 19 1.02 -11.88 3.28
N SER A 20 0.03 -12.12 4.15
CA SER A 20 -0.88 -13.26 4.00
C SER A 20 -1.76 -13.11 2.76
N ALA A 21 -2.39 -14.21 2.32
CA ALA A 21 -3.34 -14.16 1.22
C ALA A 21 -4.55 -13.24 1.52
N ALA A 22 -5.00 -13.19 2.77
CA ALA A 22 -6.08 -12.30 3.20
C ALA A 22 -5.68 -10.83 3.09
N MET A 23 -4.47 -10.47 3.55
CA MET A 23 -3.95 -9.11 3.42
C MET A 23 -3.79 -8.70 1.96
N ARG A 24 -3.27 -9.59 1.10
CA ARG A 24 -3.19 -9.35 -0.35
C ARG A 24 -4.56 -9.03 -0.95
N ARG A 25 -5.58 -9.84 -0.64
CA ARG A 25 -6.96 -9.61 -1.12
C ARG A 25 -7.52 -8.28 -0.64
N PHE A 26 -7.33 -7.96 0.64
CA PHE A 26 -7.76 -6.69 1.22
C PHE A 26 -7.14 -5.50 0.48
N ILE A 27 -5.82 -5.50 0.29
CA ILE A 27 -5.09 -4.41 -0.39
C ILE A 27 -5.56 -4.28 -1.84
N GLN A 28 -5.73 -5.41 -2.54
CA GLN A 28 -6.21 -5.39 -3.92
C GLN A 28 -7.63 -4.83 -4.04
N ALA A 29 -8.51 -5.17 -3.10
CA ALA A 29 -9.86 -4.62 -3.05
C ALA A 29 -9.82 -3.12 -2.76
N ARG A 30 -9.15 -2.70 -1.67
CA ARG A 30 -9.04 -1.30 -1.26
C ARG A 30 -8.45 -0.42 -2.37
N ASP A 31 -7.36 -0.86 -2.98
CA ASP A 31 -6.59 0.00 -3.89
C ASP A 31 -7.11 -0.02 -5.33
N GLY A 32 -7.68 -1.14 -5.79
CA GLY A 32 -8.28 -1.31 -7.12
C GLY A 32 -7.30 -1.29 -8.31
N HIS A 33 -6.35 -0.38 -8.30
CA HIS A 33 -5.26 -0.24 -9.25
C HIS A 33 -3.95 0.14 -8.54
N CYS A 34 -2.86 0.17 -9.30
CA CYS A 34 -1.58 0.67 -8.82
C CYS A 34 -1.74 2.08 -8.28
N ARG A 35 -1.21 2.33 -7.08
CA ARG A 35 -1.39 3.59 -6.36
C ARG A 35 -0.36 4.67 -6.71
N PHE A 36 0.55 4.40 -7.64
CA PHE A 36 1.40 5.43 -8.22
C PHE A 36 0.55 6.42 -9.05
N PRO A 37 0.87 7.74 -9.04
CA PRO A 37 0.07 8.74 -9.73
C PRO A 37 -0.18 8.41 -11.21
N GLY A 38 -1.45 8.43 -11.64
CA GLY A 38 -1.86 8.20 -13.02
C GLY A 38 -1.82 6.75 -13.52
N CYS A 39 -1.44 5.77 -12.68
CA CYS A 39 -1.35 4.38 -13.13
C CYS A 39 -2.68 3.62 -13.01
N ALA A 40 -3.26 3.20 -14.14
CA ALA A 40 -4.49 2.41 -14.18
C ALA A 40 -4.27 0.87 -14.14
N ARG A 41 -3.05 0.39 -13.83
CA ARG A 41 -2.76 -1.05 -13.78
C ARG A 41 -3.57 -1.69 -12.64
N ALA A 42 -4.54 -2.54 -12.95
CA ALA A 42 -5.35 -3.25 -11.96
C ALA A 42 -4.53 -3.87 -10.80
N ALA A 43 -5.01 -3.73 -9.56
CA ALA A 43 -4.28 -4.12 -8.34
C ALA A 43 -4.01 -5.63 -8.27
N ARG A 44 -4.85 -6.46 -8.91
CA ARG A 44 -4.60 -7.92 -9.07
C ARG A 44 -3.31 -8.25 -9.84
N ARG A 45 -2.75 -7.28 -10.56
CA ARG A 45 -1.46 -7.36 -11.29
C ARG A 45 -0.35 -6.55 -10.61
N CYS A 46 -0.57 -6.17 -9.36
CA CYS A 46 0.34 -5.42 -8.51
C CYS A 46 0.73 -6.27 -7.31
N GLU A 47 1.84 -5.90 -6.68
CA GLU A 47 2.33 -6.50 -5.45
C GLU A 47 2.10 -5.52 -4.29
N PRO A 48 1.82 -6.01 -3.06
CA PRO A 48 1.87 -5.17 -1.88
C PRO A 48 3.28 -4.67 -1.60
N ASP A 49 3.41 -3.37 -1.44
CA ASP A 49 4.67 -2.70 -1.12
C ASP A 49 4.59 -2.02 0.25
N HIS A 50 5.65 -2.12 1.04
CA HIS A 50 5.72 -1.47 2.34
C HIS A 50 5.92 0.05 2.18
N VAL A 51 5.04 0.85 2.77
CA VAL A 51 5.17 2.31 2.83
C VAL A 51 6.35 2.69 3.71
N ILE A 52 6.34 2.22 4.96
CA ILE A 52 7.50 2.19 5.85
C ILE A 52 8.24 0.89 5.58
N PRO A 53 9.49 0.92 5.06
CA PRO A 53 10.21 -0.29 4.69
C PRO A 53 10.34 -1.29 5.84
N PHE A 54 10.15 -2.58 5.53
CA PHE A 54 10.31 -3.65 6.52
C PHE A 54 11.72 -3.65 7.14
N SER A 55 12.75 -3.38 6.35
CA SER A 55 14.14 -3.24 6.82
C SER A 55 14.38 -2.08 7.79
N ARG A 56 13.43 -1.13 7.88
CA ARG A 56 13.45 -0.02 8.85
C ARG A 56 12.46 -0.24 10.00
N GLY A 57 12.02 -1.47 10.22
CA GLY A 57 11.07 -1.84 11.27
C GLY A 57 9.60 -1.60 10.91
N GLY A 58 9.28 -1.31 9.65
CA GLY A 58 7.89 -1.21 9.20
C GLY A 58 7.19 -2.57 9.25
N PRO A 59 6.06 -2.72 9.95
CA PRO A 59 5.39 -4.01 10.04
C PRO A 59 4.75 -4.36 8.70
N THR A 60 4.63 -5.65 8.42
CA THR A 60 3.74 -6.12 7.35
C THR A 60 2.32 -6.00 7.86
N ALA A 61 1.66 -4.88 7.55
CA ALA A 61 0.31 -4.57 8.02
C ALA A 61 -0.51 -3.90 6.91
N ILE A 62 -1.83 -4.09 6.90
CA ILE A 62 -2.70 -3.53 5.85
C ILE A 62 -2.61 -2.00 5.73
N TRP A 63 -2.37 -1.30 6.85
CA TRP A 63 -2.17 0.15 6.89
C TRP A 63 -0.78 0.58 6.41
N ASN A 64 0.18 -0.35 6.34
CA ASN A 64 1.55 -0.10 5.87
C ASN A 64 1.83 -0.68 4.47
N LEU A 65 0.83 -1.31 3.83
CA LEU A 65 1.01 -1.93 2.52
C LEU A 65 0.14 -1.25 1.47
N VAL A 66 0.70 -1.05 0.28
CA VAL A 66 0.03 -0.40 -0.85
C VAL A 66 0.20 -1.21 -2.14
N ALA A 67 -0.81 -1.25 -3.02
CA ALA A 67 -0.71 -1.95 -4.30
C ALA A 67 0.16 -1.17 -5.31
N ILE A 68 1.31 -1.73 -5.70
CA ILE A 68 2.23 -1.13 -6.68
C ILE A 68 2.59 -2.13 -7.78
N CYS A 69 2.59 -1.69 -9.03
CA CYS A 69 3.01 -2.55 -10.14
C CYS A 69 4.54 -2.66 -10.18
N LYS A 70 5.06 -3.75 -10.75
CA LYS A 70 6.51 -3.99 -10.85
C LYS A 70 7.31 -2.80 -11.40
N HIS A 71 6.75 -2.08 -12.38
CA HIS A 71 7.38 -0.87 -12.94
C HIS A 71 7.53 0.24 -11.89
N HIS A 72 6.45 0.58 -11.17
CA HIS A 72 6.49 1.66 -10.18
C HIS A 72 7.15 1.27 -8.86
N HIS A 73 7.24 -0.03 -8.54
CA HIS A 73 8.11 -0.51 -7.46
C HIS A 73 9.55 -0.07 -7.71
N ARG A 74 10.02 -0.30 -8.95
CA ARG A 74 11.35 0.10 -9.36
C ARG A 74 11.55 1.60 -9.27
N VAL A 75 10.58 2.40 -9.74
CA VAL A 75 10.61 3.87 -9.66
C VAL A 75 10.71 4.34 -8.20
N LYS A 76 9.92 3.76 -7.29
CA LYS A 76 9.97 4.09 -5.86
C LYS A 76 11.36 3.83 -5.26
N HIS A 77 12.00 2.72 -5.63
CA HIS A 77 13.30 2.35 -5.06
C HIS A 77 14.49 3.09 -5.69
N GLU A 78 14.45 3.37 -7.00
CA GLU A 78 15.63 3.82 -7.75
C GLU A 78 15.62 5.31 -8.08
N ALA A 79 14.44 5.96 -8.09
CA ALA A 79 14.29 7.28 -8.69
C ALA A 79 13.94 8.39 -7.69
N GLY A 80 14.30 8.26 -6.40
CA GLY A 80 14.13 9.32 -5.39
C GLY A 80 12.68 9.66 -5.02
N TRP A 81 11.71 8.86 -5.45
CA TRP A 81 10.32 9.02 -5.06
C TRP A 81 10.10 8.55 -3.62
N THR A 82 9.31 9.31 -2.86
CA THR A 82 8.87 8.91 -1.52
C THR A 82 7.36 8.82 -1.44
N LEU A 83 6.88 8.05 -0.47
CA LEU A 83 5.46 7.79 -0.26
C LEU A 83 5.15 7.87 1.24
N THR A 84 4.10 8.60 1.58
CA THR A 84 3.41 8.48 2.87
C THR A 84 1.98 8.01 2.63
N MET A 85 1.41 7.32 3.62
CA MET A 85 0.05 6.80 3.54
C MET A 85 -0.63 6.91 4.89
N THR A 86 -1.89 7.35 4.88
CA THR A 86 -2.76 7.36 6.05
C THR A 86 -3.32 5.95 6.32
N PRO A 87 -3.83 5.66 7.54
CA PRO A 87 -4.38 4.32 7.84
C PRO A 87 -5.53 3.86 6.93
N ASP A 88 -6.31 4.81 6.40
CA ASP A 88 -7.41 4.60 5.45
C ASP A 88 -6.92 4.47 3.99
N GLY A 89 -5.62 4.60 3.73
CA GLY A 89 -5.01 4.30 2.43
C GLY A 89 -4.94 5.48 1.46
N HIS A 90 -5.03 6.71 1.94
CA HIS A 90 -4.75 7.91 1.14
C HIS A 90 -3.25 8.06 1.02
N CYS A 91 -2.74 8.14 -0.21
CA CYS A 91 -1.32 8.18 -0.49
C CYS A 91 -0.90 9.59 -0.90
N THR A 92 0.22 10.08 -0.35
CA THR A 92 0.93 11.25 -0.85
C THR A 92 2.29 10.80 -1.37
N TRP A 93 2.44 10.88 -2.69
CA TRP A 93 3.73 10.68 -3.36
C TRP A 93 4.48 11.99 -3.46
N THR A 94 5.78 11.95 -3.21
CA THR A 94 6.68 13.09 -3.45
C THR A 94 7.72 12.67 -4.46
N ASP A 95 7.85 13.43 -5.54
CA ASP A 95 8.88 13.19 -6.55
C ASP A 95 10.24 13.78 -6.14
N PRO A 96 11.32 13.52 -6.91
CA PRO A 96 12.66 14.06 -6.61
C PRO A 96 12.77 15.58 -6.64
N HIS A 97 11.78 16.27 -7.21
CA HIS A 97 11.71 17.72 -7.28
C HIS A 97 10.75 18.29 -6.21
N HIS A 98 10.39 17.48 -5.20
CA HIS A 98 9.51 17.84 -4.11
C HIS A 98 8.07 18.20 -4.53
N ARG A 99 7.61 17.73 -5.70
CA ARG A 99 6.20 17.87 -6.09
C ARG A 99 5.38 16.76 -5.46
N HIS A 100 4.17 17.10 -5.00
CA HIS A 100 3.28 16.19 -4.32
C HIS A 100 2.13 15.73 -5.20
N TYR A 101 1.79 14.44 -5.11
CA TYR A 101 0.70 13.83 -5.87
C TYR A 101 -0.13 12.94 -4.94
N ALA A 102 -1.44 13.21 -4.88
CA ALA A 102 -2.36 12.41 -4.09
C ALA A 102 -2.96 11.27 -4.92
N THR A 103 -3.06 10.07 -4.35
CA THR A 103 -3.89 8.99 -4.88
C THR A 103 -4.78 8.44 -3.78
N HIS A 104 -5.94 7.92 -4.16
CA HIS A 104 -7.01 7.52 -3.22
C HIS A 104 -7.44 6.07 -3.49
N PRO A 105 -7.89 5.33 -2.45
CA PRO A 105 -8.55 4.04 -2.64
C PRO A 105 -9.72 4.16 -3.62
N ILE A 106 -10.10 3.05 -4.26
CA ILE A 106 -11.31 3.06 -5.08
C ILE A 106 -12.53 3.29 -4.20
N ASN A 107 -13.50 4.05 -4.71
CA ASN A 107 -14.78 4.18 -4.04
C ASN A 107 -15.65 2.95 -4.35
N HIS A 108 -15.77 2.04 -3.38
CA HIS A 108 -16.61 0.86 -3.53
C HIS A 108 -18.11 1.18 -3.64
N HIS A 109 -18.56 2.35 -3.16
CA HIS A 109 -19.95 2.77 -3.31
C HIS A 109 -20.29 3.18 -4.76
N GLU A 110 -19.30 3.65 -5.52
CA GLU A 110 -19.48 4.05 -6.92
C GLU A 110 -19.38 2.86 -7.91
N LEU A 111 -18.89 1.71 -7.45
CA LEU A 111 -18.75 0.49 -8.28
C LEU A 111 -19.97 -0.45 -8.19
N ALA A 112 -20.89 -0.18 -7.27
CA ALA A 112 -22.08 -0.99 -7.01
C ALA A 112 -23.38 -0.36 -7.54
N ALA A 113 -23.28 0.79 -8.22
CA ALA A 113 -24.38 1.50 -8.89
C ALA A 113 -24.30 1.30 -10.41
#